data_AF-A0A7C8K1G6-F1
#
_entry.id   AF-A0A7C8K1G6-F1
#
_cell.length_a   1.000
_cell.length_b   1.000
_cell.length_c   1.000
_cell.angle_alpha   90.00
_cell.angle_beta   90.00
_cell.angle_gamma   90.00
#
_symmetry.space_group_name_H-M   'P 1'
#
loop_
_entity.id
_entity.type
_entity.pdbx_description
1 polymer ?
#
loop_
_entity_poly.entity_id
_entity_poly.type
_entity_poly.pdbx_seq_one_letter_code
_entity_poly.pdbx_strand_id
1 'polypeptide(L)'
;MSAIEPSTVDSVQVQELENTRSDRKRKRSSSLTAASSVNPAEASRQIAGSPITADGSGDRATPLSKNQQKKLLKKQKWEESRESRRALRREKMAAKRIRQREERDAANVNLQTSKPTGGPKSGNKRKNNRKLERKSKRLPIKCIVDCSFDEYMMDKEVASLGAQVSRCYSDNRIAKFSMDLWVTCVDKRLRSHLYLMHGEKWKSWRKIHVTDADYELTKDDIQARN
;
A
#
# COMPACT_ATOMS: atom_id res chain seq x y z
N MET A 1 -37.62 5.73 44.93
CA MET A 1 -38.13 4.96 43.76
C MET A 1 -37.68 5.73 42.52
N SER A 2 -36.80 5.29 41.64
CA SER A 2 -36.65 3.96 41.05
C SER A 2 -35.18 3.69 40.66
N ALA A 3 -34.74 2.45 40.81
CA ALA A 3 -33.45 1.95 40.35
C ALA A 3 -33.50 1.62 38.85
N ILE A 4 -32.38 1.78 38.14
CA ILE A 4 -32.23 1.43 36.72
C ILE A 4 -31.27 0.23 36.63
N GLU A 5 -31.81 -0.91 36.22
CA GLU A 5 -31.11 -2.17 35.93
C GLU A 5 -30.33 -2.07 34.60
N PRO A 6 -29.13 -2.65 34.47
CA PRO A 6 -28.44 -2.77 33.19
C PRO A 6 -28.90 -4.01 32.39
N SER A 7 -29.29 -3.78 31.14
CA SER A 7 -29.76 -4.81 30.20
C SER A 7 -28.63 -5.74 29.73
N THR A 8 -28.82 -7.04 29.94
CA THR A 8 -28.03 -8.14 29.37
C THR A 8 -28.23 -8.19 27.85
N VAL A 9 -27.17 -7.92 27.08
CA VAL A 9 -27.18 -8.08 25.62
C VAL A 9 -26.55 -9.42 25.25
N ASP A 10 -27.30 -10.18 24.46
CA ASP A 10 -27.11 -11.57 24.04
C ASP A 10 -25.70 -11.96 23.55
N SER A 11 -25.09 -12.94 24.23
CA SER A 11 -23.86 -13.64 23.83
C SER A 11 -23.99 -14.41 22.50
N VAL A 12 -25.20 -14.61 21.99
CA VAL A 12 -25.48 -15.38 20.76
C VAL A 12 -25.07 -14.59 19.51
N GLN A 13 -25.19 -13.25 19.54
CA GLN A 13 -24.97 -12.42 18.35
C GLN A 13 -23.47 -12.17 18.05
N VAL A 14 -22.61 -12.35 19.05
CA VAL A 14 -21.14 -12.23 18.89
C VAL A 14 -20.55 -13.48 18.22
N GLN A 15 -21.12 -14.66 18.48
CA GLN A 15 -20.64 -15.92 17.91
C GLN A 15 -20.95 -16.04 16.40
N GLU A 16 -22.06 -15.47 15.93
CA GLU A 16 -22.44 -15.50 14.52
C GLU A 16 -21.53 -14.60 13.63
N LEU A 17 -21.04 -13.49 14.18
CA LEU A 17 -20.09 -12.60 13.50
C LEU A 17 -18.67 -13.18 13.41
N GLU A 18 -18.25 -14.03 14.34
CA GLU A 18 -16.95 -14.72 14.27
C GLU A 18 -16.96 -15.89 13.28
N ASN A 19 -18.09 -16.59 13.14
CA ASN A 19 -18.24 -17.67 12.16
C ASN A 19 -18.21 -17.14 10.71
N THR A 20 -18.86 -16.01 10.42
CA THR A 20 -18.82 -15.39 9.08
C THR A 20 -17.43 -14.86 8.70
N ARG A 21 -16.61 -14.45 9.69
CA ARG A 21 -15.24 -13.97 9.49
C ARG A 21 -14.27 -15.10 9.17
N SER A 22 -14.50 -16.28 9.75
CA SER A 22 -13.71 -17.49 9.52
C SER A 22 -14.00 -18.08 8.13
N ASP A 23 -15.25 -18.01 7.67
CA ASP A 23 -15.67 -18.53 6.37
C ASP A 23 -15.16 -17.68 5.19
N ARG A 24 -15.13 -16.35 5.34
CA ARG A 24 -14.50 -15.42 4.36
C ARG A 24 -12.99 -15.62 4.25
N LYS A 25 -12.32 -16.12 5.28
CA LYS A 25 -10.88 -16.42 5.26
C LYS A 25 -10.57 -17.72 4.49
N ARG A 26 -11.46 -18.71 4.52
CA ARG A 26 -11.35 -19.96 3.72
C ARG A 26 -11.62 -19.73 2.23
N LYS A 27 -12.56 -18.86 1.85
CA LYS A 27 -12.83 -18.51 0.43
C LYS A 27 -11.71 -17.70 -0.25
N ARG A 28 -10.86 -17.00 0.52
CA ARG A 28 -9.67 -16.29 -0.01
C ARG A 28 -8.50 -17.21 -0.36
N SER A 29 -8.48 -18.46 0.13
CA SER A 29 -7.41 -19.42 -0.19
C SER A 29 -7.70 -20.30 -1.40
N SER A 30 -8.97 -20.43 -1.84
CA SER A 30 -9.35 -21.33 -2.94
C SER A 30 -9.52 -20.65 -4.31
N SER A 31 -9.56 -19.32 -4.39
CA SER A 31 -9.85 -18.58 -5.63
C SER A 31 -8.62 -17.99 -6.34
N LEU A 32 -7.41 -18.21 -5.83
CA LEU A 32 -6.16 -17.85 -6.51
C LEU A 32 -5.63 -19.05 -7.30
N THR A 33 -6.21 -19.34 -8.46
CA THR A 33 -5.54 -19.93 -9.65
C THR A 33 -6.58 -20.21 -10.73
N ALA A 34 -6.93 -19.20 -11.51
CA ALA A 34 -7.54 -19.39 -12.83
C ALA A 34 -7.08 -18.26 -13.77
N ALA A 35 -6.72 -18.65 -15.00
CA ALA A 35 -6.20 -17.87 -16.14
C ALA A 35 -4.69 -17.54 -16.10
N SER A 36 -3.90 -17.75 -17.16
CA SER A 36 -4.09 -18.36 -18.48
C SER A 36 -2.70 -18.51 -19.11
N SER A 37 -2.51 -19.44 -20.06
CA SER A 37 -1.40 -19.34 -21.03
C SER A 37 -1.90 -19.70 -22.42
N VAL A 38 -1.92 -18.69 -23.28
CA VAL A 38 -2.18 -18.74 -24.73
C VAL A 38 -0.91 -19.08 -25.52
N ASN A 39 -1.14 -19.68 -26.69
CA ASN A 39 -0.22 -20.19 -27.71
C ASN A 39 0.90 -19.24 -28.16
N PRO A 40 1.94 -19.82 -28.79
CA PRO A 40 2.22 -19.42 -30.18
C PRO A 40 2.46 -20.61 -31.14
N ALA A 41 2.36 -20.28 -32.43
CA ALA A 41 2.26 -21.17 -33.58
C ALA A 41 3.58 -21.82 -34.06
N GLU A 42 3.39 -23.00 -34.67
CA GLU A 42 4.01 -23.54 -35.89
C GLU A 42 5.54 -23.78 -35.97
N ALA A 43 5.93 -25.07 -35.94
CA ALA A 43 7.00 -25.61 -36.76
C ALA A 43 6.79 -27.13 -36.96
N SER A 44 6.64 -27.52 -38.23
CA SER A 44 6.45 -28.89 -38.71
C SER A 44 7.68 -29.78 -38.46
N ARG A 45 7.45 -31.04 -38.01
CA ARG A 45 8.29 -32.22 -38.29
C ARG A 45 7.58 -33.50 -37.84
N GLN A 46 7.10 -34.26 -38.82
CA GLN A 46 6.65 -35.66 -38.69
C GLN A 46 7.87 -36.57 -38.53
N ILE A 47 7.87 -37.55 -37.60
CA ILE A 47 8.32 -38.96 -37.83
C ILE A 47 7.58 -39.91 -36.84
N ALA A 48 7.17 -41.05 -37.41
CA ALA A 48 6.41 -42.22 -36.98
C ALA A 48 6.69 -42.94 -35.63
N GLY A 49 5.69 -43.70 -35.15
CA GLY A 49 5.88 -44.93 -34.35
C GLY A 49 4.81 -45.26 -33.28
N SER A 50 3.82 -46.10 -33.62
CA SER A 50 2.67 -46.66 -32.84
C SER A 50 3.03 -47.55 -31.61
N PRO A 51 2.10 -48.20 -30.84
CA PRO A 51 0.62 -48.08 -30.71
C PRO A 51 0.01 -48.19 -29.25
N ILE A 52 -1.25 -47.71 -29.11
CA ILE A 52 -2.46 -48.23 -28.40
C ILE A 52 -2.37 -48.81 -26.95
N THR A 53 -3.15 -48.24 -26.00
CA THR A 53 -4.27 -48.92 -25.27
C THR A 53 -5.21 -47.98 -24.48
N ALA A 54 -6.50 -48.26 -24.66
CA ALA A 54 -7.74 -48.10 -23.89
C ALA A 54 -7.89 -47.22 -22.62
N ASP A 55 -9.10 -46.65 -22.59
CA ASP A 55 -9.93 -46.00 -21.57
C ASP A 55 -9.77 -46.41 -20.10
N GLY A 56 -9.99 -45.42 -19.20
CA GLY A 56 -9.94 -45.59 -17.75
C GLY A 56 -10.02 -44.27 -16.99
N SER A 57 -11.23 -43.89 -16.60
CA SER A 57 -11.57 -42.80 -15.68
C SER A 57 -10.65 -42.76 -14.44
N GLY A 58 -9.95 -41.64 -14.25
CA GLY A 58 -9.16 -41.38 -13.06
C GLY A 58 -8.70 -39.93 -13.03
N ASP A 59 -9.34 -39.16 -12.16
CA ASP A 59 -9.05 -37.76 -11.84
C ASP A 59 -7.61 -37.61 -11.35
N ARG A 60 -6.65 -37.54 -12.28
CA ARG A 60 -5.22 -37.39 -11.98
C ARG A 60 -4.86 -35.94 -12.22
N ALA A 61 -4.98 -35.15 -11.15
CA ALA A 61 -4.27 -33.89 -11.01
C ALA A 61 -2.84 -34.08 -11.53
N THR A 62 -2.49 -33.36 -12.59
CA THR A 62 -1.16 -33.40 -13.19
C THR A 62 -0.12 -33.24 -12.07
N PRO A 63 0.83 -34.17 -11.89
CA PRO A 63 1.79 -34.07 -10.81
C PRO A 63 2.56 -32.76 -10.96
N LEU A 64 2.45 -31.87 -9.97
CA LEU A 64 3.09 -30.55 -10.01
C LEU A 64 4.55 -30.73 -10.42
N SER A 65 4.99 -29.97 -11.42
CA SER A 65 6.39 -29.96 -11.85
C SER A 65 7.32 -29.79 -10.65
N LYS A 66 8.48 -30.45 -10.64
CA LYS A 66 9.49 -30.37 -9.56
C LYS A 66 9.78 -28.91 -9.13
N ASN A 67 9.71 -27.96 -10.07
CA ASN A 67 9.86 -26.53 -9.82
C ASN A 67 8.67 -25.91 -9.07
N GLN A 68 7.44 -26.32 -9.36
CA GLN A 68 6.25 -25.86 -8.65
C GLN A 68 6.23 -26.41 -7.22
N GLN A 69 6.62 -27.68 -7.03
CA GLN A 69 6.75 -28.28 -5.69
C GLN A 69 7.80 -27.54 -4.85
N LYS A 70 8.97 -27.23 -5.44
CA LYS A 70 10.01 -26.43 -4.77
C LYS A 70 9.53 -25.02 -4.41
N LYS A 71 8.71 -24.38 -5.26
CA LYS A 71 8.08 -23.07 -4.96
C LYS A 71 7.08 -23.17 -3.80
N LEU A 72 6.26 -24.21 -3.75
CA LEU A 72 5.31 -24.44 -2.66
C LEU A 72 6.01 -24.69 -1.33
N LEU A 73 7.04 -25.55 -1.31
CA LEU A 73 7.84 -25.79 -0.10
C LEU A 73 8.53 -24.52 0.39
N LYS A 74 9.04 -23.68 -0.52
CA LYS A 74 9.62 -22.37 -0.17
C LYS A 74 8.57 -21.43 0.42
N LYS A 75 7.34 -21.43 -0.13
CA LYS A 75 6.22 -20.62 0.38
C LYS A 75 5.78 -21.08 1.77
N GLN A 76 5.65 -22.39 2.00
CA GLN A 76 5.32 -22.98 3.30
C GLN A 76 6.37 -22.63 4.36
N LYS A 77 7.65 -22.87 4.08
CA LYS A 77 8.76 -22.46 4.98
C LYS A 77 8.75 -20.95 5.25
N TRP A 78 8.40 -20.13 4.26
CA TRP A 78 8.28 -18.69 4.44
C TRP A 78 7.10 -18.31 5.36
N GLU A 79 5.98 -19.01 5.24
CA GLU A 79 4.79 -18.84 6.07
C GLU A 79 5.02 -19.32 7.51
N GLU A 80 5.67 -20.48 7.71
CA GLU A 80 6.09 -20.98 9.03
C GLU A 80 7.05 -20.01 9.72
N SER A 81 8.07 -19.52 9.00
CA SER A 81 9.01 -18.53 9.53
C SER A 81 8.40 -17.12 9.66
N ARG A 82 7.15 -16.89 9.25
CA ARG A 82 6.52 -15.56 9.34
C ARG A 82 6.38 -15.09 10.78
N GLU A 83 6.02 -15.99 11.68
CA GLU A 83 5.80 -15.68 13.09
C GLU A 83 7.11 -15.40 13.82
N SER A 84 8.14 -16.21 13.59
CA SER A 84 9.48 -15.96 14.13
C SER A 84 10.07 -14.63 13.60
N ARG A 85 9.91 -14.33 12.30
CA ARG A 85 10.30 -13.02 11.74
C ARG A 85 9.52 -11.87 12.36
N ARG A 86 8.23 -12.06 12.67
CA ARG A 86 7.41 -11.05 13.34
C ARG A 86 7.86 -10.84 14.79
N ALA A 87 8.17 -11.91 15.52
CA ALA A 87 8.68 -11.85 16.89
C ALA A 87 10.04 -11.14 16.95
N LEU A 88 10.99 -11.53 16.10
CA LEU A 88 12.32 -10.88 16.02
C LEU A 88 12.21 -9.39 15.66
N ARG A 89 11.28 -9.02 14.77
CA ARG A 89 11.00 -7.60 14.47
C ARG A 89 10.44 -6.86 15.67
N ARG A 90 9.54 -7.48 16.46
CA ARG A 90 9.00 -6.89 17.69
C ARG A 90 10.10 -6.69 18.73
N GLU A 91 10.94 -7.69 18.94
CA GLU A 91 12.05 -7.65 19.88
C GLU A 91 13.08 -6.57 19.50
N LYS A 92 13.54 -6.55 18.23
CA LYS A 92 14.44 -5.49 17.75
C LYS A 92 13.85 -4.09 17.90
N MET A 93 12.54 -3.94 17.67
CA MET A 93 11.86 -2.66 17.87
C MET A 93 11.72 -2.30 19.35
N ALA A 94 11.52 -3.28 20.24
CA ALA A 94 11.51 -3.08 21.68
C ALA A 94 12.90 -2.69 22.20
N ALA A 95 13.95 -3.41 21.82
CA ALA A 95 15.33 -3.09 22.17
C ALA A 95 15.73 -1.68 21.68
N LYS A 96 15.34 -1.31 20.45
CA LYS A 96 15.56 0.06 19.93
C LYS A 96 14.79 1.12 20.74
N ARG A 97 13.59 0.81 21.22
CA ARG A 97 12.80 1.72 22.06
C ARG A 97 13.41 1.87 23.45
N ILE A 98 13.92 0.80 24.05
CA ILE A 98 14.60 0.81 25.34
C ILE A 98 15.89 1.64 25.23
N ARG A 99 16.75 1.34 24.25
CA ARG A 99 17.97 2.12 23.99
C ARG A 99 17.68 3.60 23.75
N GLN A 100 16.63 3.92 22.98
CA GLN A 100 16.22 5.32 22.76
C GLN A 100 15.66 5.99 24.03
N ARG A 101 15.08 5.23 24.96
CA ARG A 101 14.63 5.73 26.26
C ARG A 101 15.83 5.99 27.17
N GLU A 102 16.77 5.07 27.26
CA GLU A 102 18.03 5.23 28.02
C GLU A 102 18.86 6.42 27.52
N GLU A 103 19.03 6.55 26.20
CA GLU A 103 19.69 7.70 25.58
C GLU A 103 18.95 9.02 25.88
N ARG A 104 17.61 8.98 25.99
CA ARG A 104 16.81 10.16 26.35
C ARG A 104 16.99 10.52 27.82
N ASP A 105 16.98 9.53 28.70
CA ASP A 105 17.09 9.73 30.14
C ASP A 105 18.51 10.21 30.49
N ALA A 106 19.55 9.63 29.87
CA ALA A 106 20.93 10.11 29.96
C ALA A 106 21.10 11.54 29.38
N ALA A 107 20.48 11.86 28.24
CA ALA A 107 20.53 13.21 27.68
C ALA A 107 19.73 14.23 28.50
N ASN A 108 18.65 13.83 29.18
CA ASN A 108 17.87 14.71 30.05
C ASN A 108 18.63 15.02 31.35
N VAL A 109 19.36 14.05 31.92
CA VAL A 109 20.24 14.27 33.08
C VAL A 109 21.37 15.25 32.74
N ASN A 110 21.90 15.22 31.51
CA ASN A 110 22.96 16.13 31.05
C ASN A 110 22.45 17.51 30.58
N LEU A 111 21.13 17.69 30.39
CA LEU A 111 20.53 18.96 29.93
C LEU A 111 20.21 19.94 31.07
N GLN A 112 20.40 19.52 32.33
CA GLN A 112 20.19 20.40 33.48
C GLN A 112 21.30 21.47 33.63
N THR A 113 22.36 21.40 32.82
CA THR A 113 23.50 22.32 32.81
C THR A 113 23.84 22.97 31.45
N SER A 114 23.12 22.69 30.36
CA SER A 114 23.42 23.35 29.08
C SER A 114 22.22 23.51 28.13
N LYS A 115 22.08 24.72 27.57
CA LYS A 115 21.10 25.14 26.55
C LYS A 115 20.97 24.09 25.41
N PRO A 116 19.76 23.73 24.96
CA PRO A 116 19.59 22.67 23.97
C PRO A 116 19.98 23.15 22.57
N THR A 117 21.16 22.74 22.11
CA THR A 117 21.55 22.76 20.69
C THR A 117 20.88 21.60 19.95
N GLY A 118 20.24 21.93 18.85
CA GLY A 118 19.22 21.11 18.20
C GLY A 118 19.76 19.93 17.38
N GLY A 119 19.49 18.71 17.85
CA GLY A 119 19.45 17.50 17.03
C GLY A 119 18.01 17.05 16.75
N PRO A 120 17.66 16.53 15.55
CA PRO A 120 16.29 16.16 15.23
C PRO A 120 15.88 14.82 15.87
N LYS A 121 15.28 14.91 17.07
CA LYS A 121 14.51 13.81 17.68
C LYS A 121 13.41 13.35 16.71
N SER A 122 13.06 12.06 16.64
CA SER A 122 12.01 11.54 15.72
C SER A 122 10.63 12.23 15.89
N GLY A 123 10.26 12.62 17.11
CA GLY A 123 9.08 13.47 17.38
C GLY A 123 9.20 14.92 16.86
N ASN A 124 10.42 15.37 16.60
CA ASN A 124 10.74 16.66 16.01
C ASN A 124 10.49 16.68 14.50
N LYS A 125 10.50 15.54 13.79
CA LYS A 125 10.29 15.51 12.34
C LYS A 125 8.90 16.03 11.95
N ARG A 126 7.84 15.61 12.67
CA ARG A 126 6.47 16.13 12.43
C ARG A 126 6.34 17.62 12.78
N LYS A 127 6.94 18.06 13.88
CA LYS A 127 6.97 19.48 14.28
C LYS A 127 7.74 20.33 13.27
N ASN A 128 8.86 19.82 12.75
CA ASN A 128 9.66 20.44 11.71
C ASN A 128 8.91 20.53 10.39
N ASN A 129 8.21 19.47 9.96
CA ASN A 129 7.40 19.50 8.75
C ASN A 129 6.27 20.54 8.84
N ARG A 130 5.57 20.63 9.98
CA ARG A 130 4.53 21.65 10.18
C ARG A 130 5.12 23.07 10.21
N LYS A 131 6.32 23.25 10.77
CA LYS A 131 7.05 24.53 10.73
C LYS A 131 7.44 24.90 9.30
N LEU A 132 7.90 23.92 8.52
CA LEU A 132 8.32 24.12 7.15
C LEU A 132 7.13 24.39 6.21
N GLU A 133 6.02 23.67 6.38
CA GLU A 133 4.75 23.93 5.66
C GLU A 133 4.22 25.34 5.90
N ARG A 134 4.35 25.87 7.12
CA ARG A 134 3.96 27.27 7.42
C ARG A 134 4.86 28.31 6.78
N LYS A 135 6.12 27.97 6.49
CA LYS A 135 7.10 28.85 5.84
C LYS A 135 7.09 28.73 4.31
N SER A 136 6.37 27.75 3.78
CA SER A 136 6.24 27.49 2.36
C SER A 136 5.49 28.65 1.67
N LYS A 137 6.08 29.19 0.61
CA LYS A 137 5.46 30.22 -0.24
C LYS A 137 4.92 29.57 -1.51
N ARG A 138 3.66 29.83 -1.87
CA ARG A 138 3.06 29.29 -3.10
C ARG A 138 3.49 30.13 -4.31
N LEU A 139 4.04 29.48 -5.32
CA LEU A 139 4.37 30.09 -6.61
C LEU A 139 3.15 30.02 -7.54
N PRO A 140 3.00 30.97 -8.49
CA PRO A 140 1.98 30.93 -9.54
C PRO A 140 2.39 29.97 -10.65
N ILE A 141 2.80 28.75 -10.28
CA ILE A 141 3.18 27.69 -11.22
C ILE A 141 2.20 26.54 -11.02
N LYS A 142 1.49 26.18 -12.08
CA LYS A 142 0.56 25.05 -12.13
C LYS A 142 1.30 23.81 -12.62
N CYS A 143 1.32 22.75 -11.81
CA CYS A 143 1.89 21.46 -12.15
C CYS A 143 0.75 20.44 -12.21
N ILE A 144 0.51 19.89 -13.39
CA ILE A 144 -0.54 18.92 -13.65
C ILE A 144 0.10 17.55 -13.82
N VAL A 145 -0.41 16.57 -13.07
CA VAL A 145 -0.08 15.16 -13.21
C VAL A 145 -1.25 14.48 -13.90
N ASP A 146 -1.09 14.24 -15.19
CA ASP A 146 -2.08 13.53 -16.00
C ASP A 146 -2.06 12.02 -15.70
N CYS A 147 -3.16 11.49 -15.19
CA CYS A 147 -3.32 10.07 -14.88
C CYS A 147 -4.23 9.32 -15.87
N SER A 148 -4.49 9.87 -17.06
CA SER A 148 -5.33 9.25 -18.10
C SER A 148 -4.78 7.91 -18.61
N PHE A 149 -3.47 7.70 -18.47
CA PHE A 149 -2.75 6.51 -18.96
C PHE A 149 -2.84 5.28 -18.06
N ASP A 150 -3.74 5.27 -17.06
CA ASP A 150 -3.90 4.13 -16.14
C ASP A 150 -4.01 2.80 -16.89
N GLU A 151 -4.75 2.75 -18.00
CA GLU A 151 -5.00 1.53 -18.80
C GLU A 151 -3.74 0.94 -19.44
N TYR A 152 -2.74 1.77 -19.74
CA TYR A 152 -1.49 1.32 -20.35
C TYR A 152 -0.48 0.80 -19.32
N MET A 153 -0.79 0.90 -18.02
CA MET A 153 0.07 0.47 -16.92
C MET A 153 -0.35 -0.90 -16.36
N MET A 154 0.64 -1.68 -15.93
CA MET A 154 0.41 -2.86 -15.10
C MET A 154 -0.01 -2.44 -13.69
N ASP A 155 -0.73 -3.30 -12.96
CA ASP A 155 -1.20 -2.99 -11.59
C ASP A 155 -0.07 -2.59 -10.62
N LYS A 156 1.15 -3.11 -10.82
CA LYS A 156 2.33 -2.74 -10.02
C LYS A 156 2.80 -1.31 -10.31
N GLU A 157 2.67 -0.89 -11.56
CA GLU A 157 3.03 0.45 -12.02
C GLU A 157 1.98 1.45 -11.56
N VAL A 158 0.69 1.12 -11.62
CA VAL A 158 -0.39 1.93 -11.03
C VAL A 158 -0.19 2.10 -9.52
N ALA A 159 0.17 1.01 -8.80
CA ALA A 159 0.50 1.10 -7.38
C ALA A 159 1.73 2.00 -7.13
N SER A 160 2.73 1.95 -8.00
CA SER A 160 3.90 2.83 -7.95
C SER A 160 3.51 4.28 -8.20
N LEU A 161 2.65 4.55 -9.19
CA LEU A 161 2.13 5.88 -9.50
C LEU A 161 1.40 6.48 -8.30
N GLY A 162 0.52 5.73 -7.64
CA GLY A 162 -0.15 6.19 -6.41
C GLY A 162 0.83 6.57 -5.30
N ALA A 163 1.92 5.81 -5.14
CA ALA A 163 2.98 6.13 -4.19
C ALA A 163 3.77 7.39 -4.59
N GLN A 164 4.04 7.57 -5.88
CA GLN A 164 4.71 8.75 -6.43
C GLN A 164 3.86 10.01 -6.25
N VAL A 165 2.56 9.98 -6.56
CA VAL A 165 1.61 11.09 -6.33
C VAL A 165 1.60 11.48 -4.85
N SER A 166 1.53 10.48 -3.96
CA SER A 166 1.58 10.70 -2.50
C SER A 166 2.88 11.38 -2.06
N ARG A 167 3.99 11.04 -2.72
CA ARG A 167 5.30 11.62 -2.46
C ARG A 167 5.39 13.06 -2.97
N CYS A 168 4.94 13.32 -4.20
CA CYS A 168 4.86 14.67 -4.78
C CYS A 168 4.05 15.60 -3.88
N TYR A 169 2.88 15.15 -3.40
CA TYR A 169 2.08 15.91 -2.44
C TYR A 169 2.86 16.22 -1.14
N SER A 170 3.51 15.21 -0.57
CA SER A 170 4.23 15.35 0.70
C SER A 170 5.41 16.33 0.59
N ASP A 171 6.15 16.24 -0.51
CA ASP A 171 7.32 17.08 -0.77
C ASP A 171 6.88 18.52 -1.12
N ASN A 172 5.84 18.69 -1.94
CA ASN A 172 5.30 20.02 -2.26
C ASN A 172 4.80 20.76 -1.02
N ARG A 173 4.15 20.06 -0.07
CA ARG A 173 3.64 20.67 1.17
C ARG A 173 4.74 21.23 2.07
N ILE A 174 5.94 20.65 2.04
CA ILE A 174 7.09 21.10 2.83
C ILE A 174 8.13 21.83 1.99
N ALA A 175 7.88 22.09 0.70
CA ALA A 175 8.81 22.84 -0.13
C ALA A 175 8.90 24.29 0.34
N LYS A 176 10.09 24.90 0.26
CA LYS A 176 10.25 26.35 0.50
C LYS A 176 9.35 27.16 -0.45
N PHE A 177 9.28 26.70 -1.70
CA PHE A 177 8.42 27.22 -2.73
C PHE A 177 7.50 26.08 -3.21
N SER A 178 6.22 26.14 -2.86
CA SER A 178 5.24 25.14 -3.28
C SER A 178 4.59 25.54 -4.59
N MET A 179 4.37 24.59 -5.49
CA MET A 179 3.57 24.78 -6.71
C MET A 179 2.10 24.51 -6.45
N ASP A 180 1.26 24.99 -7.37
CA ASP A 180 -0.13 24.56 -7.47
C ASP A 180 -0.21 23.18 -8.13
N LEU A 181 -0.43 22.14 -7.32
CA LEU A 181 -0.41 20.75 -7.77
C LEU A 181 -1.81 20.27 -8.13
N TRP A 182 -1.96 19.75 -9.34
CA TRP A 182 -3.17 19.17 -9.90
C TRP A 182 -2.91 17.71 -10.27
N VAL A 183 -3.85 16.84 -9.95
CA VAL A 183 -3.84 15.42 -10.33
C VAL A 183 -5.18 15.15 -10.99
N THR A 184 -5.16 14.88 -12.28
CA THR A 184 -6.37 14.68 -13.10
C THR A 184 -6.55 13.20 -13.42
N CYS A 185 -7.75 12.81 -13.86
CA CYS A 185 -8.08 11.42 -14.26
C CYS A 185 -7.87 10.38 -13.15
N VAL A 186 -8.37 10.64 -11.93
CA VAL A 186 -8.25 9.73 -10.75
C VAL A 186 -9.51 8.87 -10.53
N ASP A 187 -10.18 8.49 -11.60
CA ASP A 187 -11.45 7.75 -11.61
C ASP A 187 -11.27 6.22 -11.63
N LYS A 188 -10.16 5.72 -12.16
CA LYS A 188 -9.90 4.28 -12.42
C LYS A 188 -9.15 3.55 -11.29
N ARG A 189 -8.22 2.64 -11.64
CA ARG A 189 -7.49 1.77 -10.68
C ARG A 189 -6.66 2.58 -9.69
N LEU A 190 -6.10 3.71 -10.12
CA LEU A 190 -5.36 4.64 -9.26
C LEU A 190 -6.15 5.05 -8.01
N ARG A 191 -7.47 5.28 -8.11
CA ARG A 191 -8.35 5.64 -6.98
C ARG A 191 -8.36 4.56 -5.90
N SER A 192 -8.49 3.31 -6.34
CA SER A 192 -8.49 2.13 -5.46
C SER A 192 -7.15 1.97 -4.75
N HIS A 193 -6.05 2.19 -5.46
CA HIS A 193 -4.71 2.15 -4.87
C HIS A 193 -4.49 3.27 -3.85
N LEU A 194 -4.93 4.50 -4.13
CA LEU A 194 -4.86 5.61 -3.18
C LEU A 194 -5.70 5.34 -1.92
N TYR A 195 -6.89 4.78 -2.08
CA TYR A 195 -7.73 4.36 -0.96
C TYR A 195 -7.07 3.24 -0.14
N LEU A 196 -6.43 2.26 -0.78
CA LEU A 196 -5.70 1.21 -0.06
C LEU A 196 -4.51 1.76 0.73
N MET A 197 -3.80 2.76 0.20
CA MET A 197 -2.61 3.34 0.84
C MET A 197 -2.95 4.29 2.00
N HIS A 198 -3.95 5.17 1.81
CA HIS A 198 -4.23 6.27 2.72
C HIS A 198 -5.63 6.25 3.35
N GLY A 199 -6.49 5.30 2.95
CA GLY A 199 -7.92 5.33 3.28
C GLY A 199 -8.60 6.54 2.65
N GLU A 200 -9.51 7.17 3.38
CA GLU A 200 -10.18 8.40 2.91
C GLU A 200 -9.32 9.67 3.06
N LYS A 201 -8.13 9.56 3.69
CA LYS A 201 -7.30 10.73 4.02
C LYS A 201 -6.73 11.42 2.79
N TRP A 202 -6.64 10.75 1.64
CA TRP A 202 -6.18 11.38 0.41
C TRP A 202 -7.17 12.43 -0.11
N LYS A 203 -8.47 12.26 0.18
CA LYS A 203 -9.51 13.25 -0.16
C LYS A 203 -9.39 14.54 0.66
N SER A 204 -8.79 14.48 1.86
CA SER A 204 -8.57 15.63 2.73
C SER A 204 -7.17 16.23 2.60
N TRP A 205 -6.44 15.91 1.53
CA TRP A 205 -5.18 16.57 1.24
C TRP A 205 -5.40 18.07 0.97
N ARG A 206 -4.48 18.89 1.49
CA ARG A 206 -4.60 20.35 1.47
C ARG A 206 -3.72 20.93 0.38
N LYS A 207 -4.18 21.98 -0.31
CA LYS A 207 -3.38 22.66 -1.36
C LYS A 207 -2.98 21.72 -2.51
N ILE A 208 -3.88 20.82 -2.87
CA ILE A 208 -3.79 19.97 -4.05
C ILE A 208 -5.19 19.89 -4.66
N HIS A 209 -5.26 19.87 -5.98
CA HIS A 209 -6.48 19.67 -6.74
C HIS A 209 -6.47 18.24 -7.26
N VAL A 210 -7.44 17.43 -6.84
CA VAL A 210 -7.60 16.06 -7.33
C VAL A 210 -8.95 15.98 -8.01
N THR A 211 -8.95 15.70 -9.30
CA THR A 211 -10.16 15.66 -10.13
C THR A 211 -10.27 14.32 -10.85
N ASP A 212 -11.51 13.88 -11.02
CA ASP A 212 -11.81 12.70 -11.84
C ASP A 212 -11.85 13.08 -13.34
N ALA A 213 -12.06 14.36 -13.65
CA ALA A 213 -12.05 14.90 -15.01
C ALA A 213 -10.62 15.09 -15.57
N ASP A 214 -10.55 15.16 -16.89
CA ASP A 214 -9.33 15.49 -17.65
C ASP A 214 -8.91 16.95 -17.43
N TYR A 215 -7.66 17.26 -17.76
CA TYR A 215 -7.15 18.62 -17.69
C TYR A 215 -7.47 19.37 -18.97
N GLU A 216 -8.04 20.57 -18.81
CA GLU A 216 -8.17 21.53 -19.91
C GLU A 216 -7.19 22.67 -19.68
N LEU A 217 -6.39 22.99 -20.70
CA LEU A 217 -5.54 24.17 -20.69
C LEU A 217 -6.38 25.38 -21.07
N THR A 218 -6.58 26.29 -20.12
CA THR A 218 -7.27 27.55 -20.41
C THR A 218 -6.33 28.51 -21.14
N LYS A 219 -6.89 29.47 -21.89
CA LYS A 219 -6.09 30.51 -22.57
C LYS A 219 -5.25 31.32 -21.58
N ASP A 220 -5.77 31.54 -20.37
CA ASP A 220 -5.08 32.22 -19.28
C ASP A 220 -3.83 31.45 -18.80
N ASP A 221 -3.90 30.12 -18.73
CA ASP A 221 -2.75 29.27 -18.37
C ASP A 221 -1.61 29.39 -19.39
N ILE A 222 -1.94 29.64 -20.66
CA ILE A 222 -0.98 29.81 -21.76
C ILE A 222 -0.40 31.24 -21.76
N GLN A 223 -1.23 32.24 -21.51
CA GLN A 223 -0.84 33.66 -21.54
C GLN A 223 -0.02 34.12 -20.34
N ALA A 224 -0.11 33.44 -19.19
CA ALA A 224 0.73 33.70 -18.01
C ALA A 224 2.24 33.45 -18.21
N ARG A 225 2.67 33.06 -19.42
CA ARG A 225 4.07 32.81 -19.81
C ARG A 225 4.77 33.99 -20.51
N ASN A 226 4.06 35.08 -20.81
CA ASN A 226 4.62 36.30 -21.42
C ASN A 226 4.63 37.45 -20.42
#